data_AF-A0A6N7H916-F1
#
_entry.id   AF-A0A6N7H916-F1
#
_cell.length_a   1.000
_cell.length_b   1.000
_cell.length_c   1.000
_cell.angle_alpha   90.00
_cell.angle_beta   90.00
_cell.angle_gamma   90.00
#
_symmetry.space_group_name_H-M   'P 1'
#
loop_
_entity.id
_entity.type
_entity.pdbx_description
1 polymer ?
#
loop_
_entity_poly.entity_id
_entity_poly.type
_entity_poly.pdbx_seq_one_letter_code
_entity_poly.pdbx_strand_id
1 'polypeptide(L)'
;MVDRVPVRDGSPVRYEEIPGPVGYRVDMSAESVESPRRRDFKDASPREIRAALVPEERPDFDRQWQRIMAEAIESLDLTSVFTILDSWRRRATLTTSLGHGGYRRMLARAEQTLRTGEPATGSVPLDQVKAYIEERLGR
;
A
#
# COMPACT_ATOMS: atom_id res chain seq x y z
N MET A 1 22.88 -69.72 -21.42
CA MET A 1 23.09 -69.63 -19.96
C MET A 1 23.00 -68.15 -19.60
N VAL A 2 22.01 -67.79 -18.76
CA VAL A 2 21.78 -66.53 -18.00
C VAL A 2 21.72 -65.16 -18.72
N ASP A 3 20.48 -64.80 -19.06
CA ASP A 3 19.68 -63.63 -18.64
C ASP A 3 20.30 -62.34 -18.03
N ARG A 4 19.78 -61.21 -18.54
CA ARG A 4 19.33 -59.94 -17.90
C ARG A 4 20.27 -58.84 -17.33
N VAL A 5 19.72 -57.63 -17.49
CA VAL A 5 20.16 -56.22 -17.27
C VAL A 5 20.25 -55.82 -15.78
N PRO A 6 21.06 -54.81 -15.41
CA PRO A 6 20.55 -53.60 -14.73
C PRO A 6 21.23 -52.28 -15.21
N VAL A 7 20.50 -51.20 -15.53
CA VAL A 7 19.98 -50.06 -14.71
C VAL A 7 21.03 -48.99 -14.30
N ARG A 8 20.70 -47.75 -14.71
CA ARG A 8 21.12 -46.39 -14.32
C ARG A 8 21.99 -46.23 -13.06
N ASP A 9 23.00 -45.37 -13.12
CA ASP A 9 23.07 -44.03 -12.49
C ASP A 9 24.49 -43.43 -12.71
N GLY A 10 24.62 -42.09 -12.67
CA GLY A 10 25.90 -41.42 -12.53
C GLY A 10 26.54 -40.90 -13.81
N SER A 11 26.25 -39.64 -14.15
CA SER A 11 26.96 -38.87 -15.18
C SER A 11 28.48 -38.79 -14.92
N PRO A 12 29.27 -38.41 -15.94
CA PRO A 12 29.97 -37.14 -15.76
C PRO A 12 29.69 -36.15 -16.89
N VAL A 13 29.46 -34.93 -16.42
CA VAL A 13 29.43 -33.65 -17.12
C VAL A 13 30.24 -33.60 -18.43
N ARG A 14 29.56 -33.21 -19.50
CA ARG A 14 30.19 -32.52 -20.63
C ARG A 14 29.46 -31.20 -20.85
N TYR A 15 30.14 -30.11 -20.56
CA TYR A 15 29.74 -28.79 -21.04
C TYR A 15 30.09 -28.77 -22.52
N GLU A 16 29.08 -28.87 -23.39
CA GLU A 16 29.22 -28.61 -24.81
C GLU A 16 28.32 -27.44 -25.19
N GLU A 17 28.91 -26.57 -25.99
CA GLU A 17 28.52 -25.21 -26.30
C GLU A 17 27.13 -25.10 -26.92
N ILE A 18 26.50 -23.98 -26.62
CA ILE A 18 25.13 -23.59 -26.99
C ILE A 18 25.02 -23.41 -28.51
N PRO A 19 24.16 -24.18 -29.22
CA PRO A 19 23.55 -23.74 -30.46
C PRO A 19 22.17 -23.17 -30.10
N GLY A 20 22.04 -21.85 -30.19
CA GLY A 20 20.84 -21.13 -29.77
C GLY A 20 19.59 -21.57 -30.54
N PRO A 21 18.40 -21.56 -29.90
CA PRO A 21 17.17 -21.69 -30.65
C PRO A 21 16.23 -20.48 -30.48
N VAL A 22 15.78 -20.01 -31.64
CA VAL A 22 14.37 -19.87 -32.03
C VAL A 22 13.49 -18.99 -31.12
N GLY A 23 13.25 -17.78 -31.61
CA GLY A 23 11.90 -17.22 -31.76
C GLY A 23 11.01 -17.18 -30.51
N TYR A 24 11.23 -16.20 -29.64
CA TYR A 24 10.16 -15.63 -28.83
C TYR A 24 10.00 -14.17 -29.19
N ARG A 25 9.05 -13.88 -30.07
CA ARG A 25 8.51 -12.52 -30.23
C ARG A 25 7.58 -12.32 -29.02
N VAL A 26 8.11 -11.75 -27.94
CA VAL A 26 7.29 -11.13 -26.91
C VAL A 26 7.14 -9.67 -27.34
N ASP A 27 5.98 -9.36 -27.87
CA ASP A 27 5.37 -8.05 -27.87
C ASP A 27 5.21 -7.56 -26.42
N MET A 28 6.34 -7.20 -25.80
CA MET A 28 6.36 -6.37 -24.61
C MET A 28 5.88 -4.99 -25.03
N SER A 29 4.57 -4.79 -25.05
CA SER A 29 4.03 -3.47 -24.78
C SER A 29 4.64 -3.03 -23.45
N ALA A 30 5.46 -1.98 -23.49
CA ALA A 30 5.76 -1.21 -22.30
C ALA A 30 4.44 -0.56 -21.86
N GLU A 31 3.55 -1.32 -21.21
CA GLU A 31 2.70 -0.72 -20.21
C GLU A 31 3.68 -0.02 -19.29
N SER A 32 3.64 1.30 -19.30
CA SER A 32 4.24 2.09 -18.24
C SER A 32 3.77 1.43 -16.96
N VAL A 33 4.67 0.74 -16.27
CA VAL A 33 4.47 0.43 -14.86
C VAL A 33 4.47 1.82 -14.28
N GLU A 34 3.28 2.42 -14.23
CA GLU A 34 3.03 3.70 -13.63
C GLU A 34 3.37 3.44 -12.18
N SER A 35 4.65 3.62 -11.85
CA SER A 35 5.15 3.68 -10.48
C SER A 35 4.10 4.49 -9.76
N PRO A 36 3.31 3.90 -8.84
CA PRO A 36 1.98 4.39 -8.56
C PRO A 36 2.14 5.85 -8.25
N ARG A 37 1.77 6.71 -9.21
CA ARG A 37 1.93 8.15 -9.05
C ARG A 37 1.15 8.37 -7.79
N ARG A 38 1.82 8.80 -6.71
CA ARG A 38 1.16 9.01 -5.41
C ARG A 38 -0.06 9.84 -5.75
N ARG A 39 -1.24 9.24 -5.78
CA ARG A 39 -2.45 9.94 -6.19
C ARG A 39 -2.60 11.03 -5.15
N ASP A 40 -2.46 12.27 -5.59
CA ASP A 40 -2.63 13.40 -4.70
C ASP A 40 -4.14 13.56 -4.51
N PHE A 41 -4.61 13.29 -3.30
CA PHE A 41 -6.03 13.42 -2.97
C PHE A 41 -6.40 14.84 -2.54
N LYS A 42 -5.50 15.83 -2.59
CA LYS A 42 -5.78 17.23 -2.18
C LYS A 42 -7.09 17.78 -2.75
N ASP A 43 -7.35 17.50 -4.02
CA ASP A 43 -8.55 17.99 -4.72
C ASP A 43 -9.51 16.86 -5.11
N ALA A 44 -9.33 15.66 -4.55
CA ALA A 44 -10.16 14.51 -4.89
C ALA A 44 -11.63 14.77 -4.54
N SER A 45 -12.51 14.33 -5.44
CA SER A 45 -13.95 14.34 -5.26
C SER A 45 -14.38 13.33 -4.19
N PRO A 46 -15.57 13.50 -3.56
CA PRO A 46 -16.12 12.52 -2.62
C PRO A 46 -16.17 11.09 -3.19
N ARG A 47 -16.47 10.96 -4.49
CA ARG A 47 -16.52 9.67 -5.19
C ARG A 47 -15.14 9.02 -5.29
N GLU A 48 -14.11 9.78 -5.62
CA GLU A 48 -12.74 9.28 -5.72
C GLU A 48 -12.18 8.89 -4.36
N ILE A 49 -12.46 9.70 -3.34
CA ILE A 49 -12.13 9.39 -1.93
C ILE A 49 -12.75 8.05 -1.57
N ARG A 50 -14.08 7.90 -1.74
CA ARG A 50 -14.80 6.65 -1.40
C ARG A 50 -14.24 5.42 -2.11
N ALA A 51 -13.83 5.56 -3.38
CA ALA A 51 -13.25 4.47 -4.15
C ALA A 51 -11.89 4.00 -3.60
N ALA A 52 -11.11 4.93 -3.05
CA ALA A 52 -9.79 4.65 -2.47
C ALA A 52 -9.84 4.08 -1.04
N LEU A 53 -10.98 4.19 -0.35
CA LEU A 53 -11.13 3.64 1.00
C LEU A 53 -11.24 2.11 0.98
N VAL A 54 -10.74 1.50 2.06
CA VAL A 54 -10.98 0.09 2.35
C VAL A 54 -12.48 -0.15 2.54
N PRO A 55 -13.02 -1.33 2.16
CA PRO A 55 -14.46 -1.60 2.23
C PRO A 55 -15.09 -1.32 3.60
N GLU A 56 -14.34 -1.54 4.67
CA GLU A 56 -14.78 -1.38 6.05
C GLU A 56 -15.06 0.09 6.43
N GLU A 57 -14.37 1.06 5.80
CA GLU A 57 -14.50 2.49 6.11
C GLU A 57 -15.54 3.21 5.24
N ARG A 58 -15.97 2.60 4.13
CA ARG A 58 -16.93 3.22 3.20
C ARG A 58 -18.28 3.54 3.86
N PRO A 59 -18.87 2.67 4.71
CA PRO A 59 -20.11 2.99 5.38
C PRO A 59 -19.98 4.20 6.32
N ASP A 60 -18.84 4.36 6.97
CA ASP A 60 -18.59 5.49 7.88
C ASP A 60 -18.46 6.79 7.10
N PHE A 61 -17.76 6.75 5.96
CA PHE A 61 -17.72 7.87 5.02
C PHE A 61 -19.13 8.24 4.55
N ASP A 62 -19.91 7.26 4.08
CA ASP A 62 -21.25 7.49 3.53
C ASP A 62 -22.19 8.12 4.58
N ARG A 63 -22.21 7.58 5.81
CA ARG A 63 -23.04 8.12 6.91
C ARG A 63 -22.62 9.54 7.28
N GLN A 64 -21.32 9.78 7.43
CA GLN A 64 -20.82 11.09 7.82
C GLN A 64 -21.10 12.13 6.71
N TRP A 65 -20.86 11.77 5.45
CA TRP A 65 -21.14 12.62 4.29
C TRP A 65 -22.61 13.01 4.21
N GLN A 66 -23.54 12.05 4.34
CA GLN A 66 -24.98 12.32 4.30
C GLN A 66 -25.41 13.30 5.40
N ARG A 67 -24.93 13.09 6.63
CA ARG A 67 -25.27 13.96 7.78
C ARG A 67 -24.84 15.40 7.53
N ILE A 68 -23.59 15.62 7.12
CA ILE A 68 -23.04 16.98 6.98
C ILE A 68 -23.65 17.69 5.78
N MET A 69 -23.92 16.96 4.69
CA MET A 69 -24.61 17.56 3.55
C MET A 69 -26.02 18.04 3.92
N ALA A 70 -26.74 17.29 4.75
CA ALA A 70 -28.03 17.73 5.28
C ALA A 70 -27.88 19.01 6.12
N GLU A 71 -26.95 19.01 7.09
CA GLU A 71 -26.65 20.18 7.92
C GLU A 71 -26.23 21.40 7.09
N ALA A 72 -25.45 21.20 6.04
CA ALA A 72 -24.97 22.26 5.16
C ALA A 72 -26.08 22.85 4.27
N ILE A 73 -27.04 22.03 3.83
CA ILE A 73 -28.20 22.50 3.07
C ILE A 73 -29.10 23.37 3.97
N GLU A 74 -29.28 22.97 5.23
CA GLU A 74 -30.11 23.71 6.19
C GLU A 74 -29.47 25.04 6.60
N SER A 75 -28.16 25.05 6.84
CA SER A 75 -27.40 26.23 7.29
C SER A 75 -26.87 27.11 6.17
N LEU A 76 -26.88 26.62 4.93
CA LEU A 76 -26.18 27.20 3.77
C LEU A 76 -24.67 27.40 4.00
N ASP A 77 -24.07 26.61 4.90
CA ASP A 77 -22.65 26.65 5.22
C ASP A 77 -21.94 25.33 4.86
N LEU A 78 -20.96 25.43 3.97
CA LEU A 78 -20.15 24.29 3.50
C LEU A 78 -18.85 24.08 4.29
N THR A 79 -18.58 24.89 5.31
CA THR A 79 -17.33 24.79 6.10
C THR A 79 -17.11 23.40 6.67
N SER A 80 -18.16 22.79 7.22
CA SER A 80 -18.13 21.42 7.75
C SER A 80 -17.88 20.37 6.67
N VAL A 81 -18.39 20.60 5.44
CA VAL A 81 -18.18 19.71 4.29
C VAL A 81 -16.69 19.67 3.93
N PHE A 82 -16.06 20.84 3.79
CA PHE A 82 -14.64 20.93 3.44
C PHE A 82 -13.74 20.32 4.52
N THR A 83 -14.04 20.60 5.79
CA THR A 83 -13.29 20.06 6.94
C THR A 83 -13.26 18.53 6.93
N ILE A 84 -14.39 17.91 6.61
CA ILE A 84 -14.50 16.46 6.60
C ILE A 84 -13.92 15.85 5.34
N LEU A 85 -14.05 16.50 4.18
CA LEU A 85 -13.33 16.08 2.98
C LEU A 85 -11.82 16.04 3.20
N ASP A 86 -11.24 17.07 3.81
CA ASP A 86 -9.79 17.10 4.07
C ASP A 86 -9.33 15.94 4.96
N SER A 87 -10.14 15.59 5.96
CA SER A 87 -9.89 14.45 6.83
C SER A 87 -9.90 13.13 6.04
N TRP A 88 -10.89 12.94 5.16
CA TRP A 88 -10.99 11.73 4.35
C TRP A 88 -9.98 11.66 3.21
N ARG A 89 -9.55 12.79 2.64
CA ARG A 89 -8.45 12.85 1.65
C ARG A 89 -7.14 12.37 2.24
N ARG A 90 -6.85 12.72 3.49
CA ARG A 90 -5.68 12.20 4.22
C ARG A 90 -5.75 10.69 4.38
N ARG A 91 -6.92 10.14 4.77
CA ARG A 91 -7.14 8.69 4.87
C ARG A 91 -6.97 7.99 3.52
N ALA A 92 -7.62 8.49 2.46
CA ALA A 92 -7.47 7.95 1.11
C ALA A 92 -6.02 7.96 0.61
N THR A 93 -5.27 9.01 0.95
CA THR A 93 -3.82 9.10 0.68
C THR A 93 -3.05 7.99 1.39
N LEU A 94 -3.31 7.78 2.70
CA LEU A 94 -2.68 6.72 3.49
C LEU A 94 -3.05 5.33 2.95
N THR A 95 -4.33 5.09 2.69
CA THR A 95 -4.82 3.80 2.16
C THR A 95 -4.21 3.47 0.81
N THR A 96 -4.10 4.45 -0.09
CA THR A 96 -3.50 4.24 -1.42
C THR A 96 -1.98 4.04 -1.32
N SER A 97 -1.29 4.83 -0.49
CA SER A 97 0.17 4.75 -0.35
C SER A 97 0.67 3.47 0.32
N LEU A 98 -0.09 2.93 1.28
CA LEU A 98 0.26 1.69 1.99
C LEU A 98 -0.36 0.43 1.35
N GLY A 99 -1.31 0.62 0.44
CA GLY A 99 -2.26 -0.41 0.03
C GLY A 99 -3.20 -0.82 1.17
N HIS A 100 -4.32 -1.48 0.84
CA HIS A 100 -5.34 -1.84 1.83
C HIS A 100 -4.80 -2.73 2.95
N GLY A 101 -3.93 -3.69 2.64
CA GLY A 101 -3.31 -4.57 3.64
C GLY A 101 -2.35 -3.83 4.58
N GLY A 102 -1.53 -2.92 4.04
CA GLY A 102 -0.62 -2.10 4.84
C GLY A 102 -1.38 -1.14 5.76
N TYR A 103 -2.44 -0.52 5.24
CA TYR A 103 -3.32 0.36 6.00
C TYR A 103 -4.02 -0.37 7.15
N ARG A 104 -4.58 -1.57 6.93
CA ARG A 104 -5.18 -2.38 8.01
C ARG A 104 -4.17 -2.74 9.10
N ARG A 105 -2.93 -3.11 8.73
CA ARG A 105 -1.87 -3.39 9.72
C ARG A 105 -1.50 -2.14 10.52
N MET A 106 -1.45 -0.98 9.86
CA MET A 106 -1.21 0.30 10.52
C MET A 106 -2.32 0.58 11.55
N LEU A 107 -3.59 0.43 11.18
CA LEU A 107 -4.73 0.62 12.10
C LEU A 107 -4.67 -0.35 13.29
N ALA A 108 -4.44 -1.65 13.06
CA ALA A 108 -4.32 -2.64 14.13
C ALA A 108 -3.18 -2.30 15.11
N ARG A 109 -2.08 -1.74 14.60
CA ARG A 109 -0.95 -1.30 15.43
C ARG A 109 -1.26 -0.03 16.22
N ALA A 110 -1.99 0.91 15.63
CA ALA A 110 -2.47 2.10 16.32
C ALA A 110 -3.44 1.72 17.45
N GLU A 111 -4.39 0.83 17.19
CA GLU A 111 -5.32 0.32 18.20
C GLU A 111 -4.60 -0.42 19.33
N GLN A 112 -3.61 -1.26 19.00
CA GLN A 112 -2.76 -1.89 20.00
C GLN A 112 -2.11 -0.85 20.90
N THR A 113 -1.48 0.16 20.32
CA THR A 113 -0.78 1.22 21.06
C THR A 113 -1.74 2.00 21.95
N LEU A 114 -2.92 2.36 21.46
CA LEU A 114 -3.94 3.06 22.24
C LEU A 114 -4.44 2.24 23.43
N ARG A 115 -4.55 0.92 23.26
CA ARG A 115 -4.99 0.01 24.32
C ARG A 115 -3.91 -0.28 25.35
N THR A 116 -2.66 -0.49 24.93
CA THR A 116 -1.59 -0.91 25.83
C THR A 116 -0.73 0.24 26.35
N GLY A 117 -0.80 1.43 25.75
CA GLY A 117 0.15 2.52 26.01
C GLY A 117 1.55 2.27 25.45
N GLU A 118 1.91 1.00 25.24
CA GLU A 118 3.20 0.59 24.70
C GLU A 118 3.31 0.87 23.20
N PRO A 119 4.44 1.44 22.75
CA PRO A 119 4.65 1.67 21.35
C PRO A 119 4.91 0.34 20.63
N ALA A 120 4.53 0.34 19.37
CA ALA A 120 5.06 -0.48 18.30
C ALA A 120 6.40 -1.24 18.61
N THR A 121 6.40 -2.59 18.63
CA THR A 121 7.65 -3.40 18.71
C THR A 121 8.70 -2.96 17.69
N GLY A 122 9.91 -2.62 18.15
CA GLY A 122 10.99 -2.09 17.31
C GLY A 122 10.90 -0.58 17.04
N SER A 123 9.99 0.13 17.69
CA SER A 123 10.02 1.59 17.74
C SER A 123 11.20 2.07 18.58
N VAL A 124 11.77 3.19 18.15
CA VAL A 124 12.81 3.90 18.89
C VAL A 124 12.22 5.18 19.49
N PRO A 125 12.72 5.64 20.66
CA PRO A 125 12.31 6.91 21.25
C PRO A 125 12.50 8.08 20.28
N LEU A 126 11.61 9.07 20.35
CA LEU A 126 11.64 10.25 19.47
C LEU A 126 12.99 10.99 19.52
N ASP A 127 13.60 11.06 20.71
CA ASP A 127 14.88 11.74 20.88
C ASP A 127 16.03 11.03 20.15
N GLN A 128 15.98 9.70 20.05
CA GLN A 128 16.95 8.95 19.23
C GLN A 128 16.74 9.21 17.74
N VAL A 129 15.49 9.31 17.28
CA VAL A 129 15.18 9.67 15.89
C VAL A 129 15.67 11.09 15.57
N LYS A 130 15.46 12.04 16.48
CA LYS A 130 15.95 13.42 16.33
C LYS A 130 17.47 13.46 16.23
N ALA A 131 18.16 12.79 17.16
CA ALA A 131 19.63 12.72 17.16
C ALA A 131 20.15 12.12 15.84
N TYR A 132 19.54 11.05 15.34
CA TYR A 132 19.91 10.46 14.04
C TYR A 132 19.68 11.41 12.86
N ILE A 133 18.59 12.19 12.89
CA ILE A 133 18.30 13.18 11.84
C ILE A 133 19.30 14.35 11.91
N GLU A 134 19.63 14.84 13.10
CA GLU A 134 20.61 15.89 13.33
C GLU A 134 22.00 15.47 12.84
N GLU A 135 22.44 14.25 13.20
CA GLU A 135 23.68 13.65 12.71
C GLU A 135 23.70 13.56 11.17
N ARG A 136 22.60 13.09 10.55
CA ARG A 136 22.48 13.03 9.08
C ARG A 136 22.49 14.40 8.40
N LEU A 137 22.02 15.43 9.09
CA LEU A 137 21.94 16.80 8.56
C LEU A 137 23.18 17.63 8.92
N GLY A 138 24.13 17.06 9.68
CA GLY A 138 25.35 17.73 10.12
C GLY A 138 25.08 18.95 11.00
N ARG A 139 24.03 18.89 11.83
CA ARG A 139 23.64 19.94 12.78
C ARG A 139 23.85 19.50 14.21
#